data_AF-A0A1V5LXD6-F1
#
_entry.id   AF-A0A1V5LXD6-F1
#
_cell.length_a   1.000
_cell.length_b   1.000
_cell.length_c   1.000
_cell.angle_alpha   90.00
_cell.angle_beta   90.00
_cell.angle_gamma   90.00
#
_symmetry.space_group_name_H-M   'P 1'
#
loop_
_entity.id
_entity.type
_entity.pdbx_description
1 polymer ?
#
loop_
_entity_poly.entity_id
_entity_poly.type
_entity_poly.pdbx_seq_one_letter_code
_entity_poly.pdbx_strand_id
1 'polypeptide(L)'
;MKVNIYTPAGKHVGYFQDPKIETFRDGDYEISGAFHAPSGELTTKVEFNPQALPYSADLGEAGKDHKKLKNVYVQRGRQPVLMSGQAS
;
A
#
# COMPACT_ATOMS: atom_id res chain seq x y z
N MET A 1 8.68 3.67 10.01
CA MET A 1 7.59 2.69 9.79
C MET A 1 7.41 2.51 8.29
N LYS A 2 7.45 1.28 7.79
CA LYS A 2 7.22 1.00 6.37
C LYS A 2 5.99 0.14 6.15
N VAL A 3 5.26 0.43 5.06
CA VAL A 3 4.18 -0.42 4.57
C VAL A 3 4.53 -0.89 3.17
N ASN A 4 4.90 -2.16 3.05
CA ASN A 4 5.34 -2.76 1.79
C ASN A 4 4.13 -3.22 0.97
N ILE A 5 4.18 -3.02 -0.35
CA ILE A 5 3.14 -3.37 -1.30
C ILE A 5 3.63 -4.47 -2.24
N TYR A 6 2.81 -5.51 -2.40
CA TYR A 6 3.15 -6.68 -3.20
C TYR A 6 2.06 -7.02 -4.23
N THR A 7 2.46 -7.56 -5.37
CA THR A 7 1.54 -8.19 -6.35
C THR A 7 0.91 -9.48 -5.77
N PRO A 8 -0.17 -10.02 -6.38
CA PRO A 8 -0.71 -11.35 -6.04
C PRO A 8 0.34 -12.46 -6.06
N ALA A 9 1.34 -12.34 -6.94
CA ALA A 9 2.45 -13.29 -7.06
C ALA A 9 3.56 -13.08 -6.02
N GLY A 10 3.40 -12.14 -5.08
CA GLY A 10 4.37 -11.84 -4.03
C GLY A 10 5.54 -10.96 -4.46
N LYS A 11 5.51 -10.36 -5.67
CA LYS A 11 6.57 -9.46 -6.13
C LYS A 11 6.46 -8.13 -5.39
N HIS A 12 7.56 -7.67 -4.79
CA HIS A 12 7.63 -6.37 -4.13
C HIS A 12 7.53 -5.24 -5.17
N VAL A 13 6.53 -4.38 -5.01
CA VAL A 13 6.25 -3.26 -5.93
C VAL A 13 6.83 -1.95 -5.41
N GLY A 14 6.92 -1.80 -4.09
CA GLY A 14 7.43 -0.61 -3.42
C GLY A 14 6.83 -0.49 -2.03
N TYR A 15 7.08 0.62 -1.37
CA TYR A 15 6.63 0.82 0.00
C TYR A 15 6.28 2.27 0.29
N PHE A 16 5.38 2.47 1.25
CA PHE A 16 5.18 3.77 1.87
C PHE A 16 6.16 3.95 3.03
N GLN A 17 6.83 5.09 3.06
CA GLN A 17 7.65 5.53 4.19
C GLN A 17 6.80 6.39 5.11
N ASP A 18 6.67 5.97 6.37
CA ASP A 18 5.89 6.64 7.42
C ASP A 18 4.49 7.09 6.96
N PRO A 19 3.67 6.17 6.41
CA PRO A 19 2.37 6.52 5.85
C PRO A 19 1.38 6.98 6.92
N LYS A 20 0.42 7.79 6.47
CA LYS A 20 -0.85 7.97 7.17
C LYS A 20 -1.74 6.76 6.86
N ILE A 21 -2.25 6.11 7.90
CA ILE A 21 -3.15 4.96 7.78
C ILE A 21 -4.47 5.28 8.49
N GLU A 22 -5.53 5.42 7.72
CA GLU A 22 -6.91 5.59 8.22
C GLU A 22 -7.65 4.25 8.15
N THR A 23 -8.54 4.03 9.11
CA THR A 23 -9.41 2.84 9.17
C THR A 23 -10.84 3.32 9.16
N PHE A 24 -11.64 2.80 8.23
CA PHE A 24 -13.04 3.12 8.08
C PHE A 24 -13.92 2.04 8.72
N ARG A 25 -15.21 2.33 8.83
CA ARG A 25 -16.21 1.33 9.22
C ARG A 25 -16.18 0.20 8.18
N ASP A 26 -16.45 -1.03 8.62
CA ASP A 26 -16.43 -2.26 7.80
C ASP A 26 -15.05 -2.87 7.52
N GLY A 27 -13.98 -2.39 8.16
CA GLY A 27 -12.65 -3.03 8.09
C GLY A 27 -11.81 -2.61 6.87
N ASP A 28 -12.24 -1.54 6.20
CA ASP A 28 -11.50 -0.88 5.13
C ASP A 28 -10.37 -0.01 5.70
N TYR A 29 -9.26 0.02 4.98
CA TYR A 29 -8.07 0.79 5.29
C TYR A 29 -7.72 1.69 4.12
N GLU A 30 -7.27 2.90 4.43
CA GLU A 30 -6.61 3.79 3.48
C GLU A 30 -5.18 4.07 3.93
N ILE A 31 -4.24 3.90 3.01
CA ILE A 31 -2.82 4.17 3.20
C ILE A 31 -2.45 5.30 2.25
N SER A 32 -1.93 6.40 2.79
CA SER A 32 -1.45 7.52 1.99
C SER A 32 -0.10 8.04 2.46
N GLY A 33 0.71 8.55 1.53
CA GLY A 33 1.99 9.17 1.86
C GLY A 33 3.03 9.07 0.76
N ALA A 34 4.29 9.26 1.16
CA ALA A 34 5.44 9.14 0.28
C ALA A 34 5.67 7.68 -0.11
N PHE A 35 5.46 7.38 -1.40
CA PHE A 35 5.76 6.07 -1.97
C PHE A 35 7.16 6.01 -2.60
N HIS A 36 7.88 4.94 -2.29
CA HIS A 36 9.21 4.66 -2.80
C HIS A 36 9.19 3.37 -3.63
N ALA A 37 10.00 3.35 -4.68
CA ALA A 37 10.29 2.13 -5.43
C ALA A 37 11.03 1.11 -4.54
N PRO A 38 11.10 -0.18 -4.94
CA PRO A 38 11.85 -1.20 -4.19
C PRO A 38 13.34 -0.86 -4.03
N SER A 39 13.89 -0.06 -4.95
CA SER A 39 15.27 0.49 -4.89
C SER A 39 15.45 1.54 -3.78
N GLY A 40 14.36 2.09 -3.23
CA GLY A 40 14.36 3.18 -2.25
C GLY A 40 14.22 4.58 -2.86
N GLU A 41 14.22 4.71 -4.18
CA GLU A 41 14.00 5.98 -4.86
C GLU A 41 12.57 6.48 -4.66
N LEU A 42 12.42 7.79 -4.40
CA LEU A 42 11.10 8.40 -4.27
C LEU A 42 10.40 8.41 -5.63
N THR A 43 9.23 7.78 -5.70
CA THR A 43 8.49 7.66 -6.94
C THR A 43 7.53 8.85 -7.09
N THR A 44 7.72 9.72 -8.08
CA THR A 44 6.82 10.88 -8.29
C THR A 44 5.45 10.48 -8.87
N LYS A 45 5.43 9.38 -9.64
CA LYS A 45 4.24 8.76 -10.21
C LYS A 45 4.38 7.24 -10.20
N VAL A 46 3.43 6.56 -9.59
CA VAL A 46 3.35 5.10 -9.59
C VAL A 46 2.34 4.66 -10.64
N GLU A 47 2.83 3.97 -11.65
CA GLU A 47 2.02 3.31 -12.66
C GLU A 47 1.87 1.85 -12.26
N PHE A 48 0.72 1.52 -11.67
CA PHE A 48 0.42 0.17 -11.27
C PHE A 48 -0.14 -0.63 -12.44
N ASN A 49 0.29 -1.88 -12.55
CA ASN A 49 -0.18 -2.78 -13.59
C ASN A 49 -1.58 -3.30 -13.25
N PRO A 50 -2.64 -2.94 -14.00
CA PRO A 50 -3.99 -3.40 -13.73
C PRO A 50 -4.15 -4.93 -13.83
N GLN A 51 -3.27 -5.64 -14.55
CA GLN A 51 -3.26 -7.10 -14.61
C GLN A 51 -2.71 -7.75 -13.32
N ALA A 52 -2.05 -6.97 -12.46
CA ALA A 52 -1.49 -7.41 -11.19
C ALA A 52 -2.36 -6.98 -10.00
N LEU A 53 -3.60 -6.55 -10.22
CA LEU A 53 -4.57 -6.27 -9.17
C LEU A 53 -5.31 -7.55 -8.73
N PRO A 54 -5.75 -7.63 -7.46
CA PRO A 54 -5.47 -6.67 -6.39
C PRO A 54 -4.09 -6.85 -5.75
N TYR A 55 -3.52 -5.79 -5.20
CA TYR A 55 -2.28 -5.87 -4.41
C TYR A 55 -2.55 -6.35 -2.98
N SER A 56 -1.46 -6.56 -2.23
CA SER A 56 -1.49 -6.74 -0.78
C SER A 56 -0.53 -5.75 -0.11
N ALA A 57 -0.84 -5.41 1.15
CA ALA A 57 0.00 -4.53 1.97
C ALA A 57 0.38 -5.20 3.29
N ASP A 58 1.63 -5.03 3.71
CA ASP A 58 2.11 -5.46 5.02
C ASP A 58 2.10 -4.29 6.01
N LEU A 59 1.25 -4.40 7.03
CA LEU A 59 1.08 -3.43 8.12
C LEU A 59 1.80 -3.86 9.40
N GLY A 60 2.63 -4.90 9.37
CA GLY A 60 3.28 -5.46 10.56
C GLY A 60 4.11 -4.44 11.34
N GLU A 61 4.81 -3.54 10.64
CA GLU A 61 5.55 -2.44 11.27
C GLU A 61 4.66 -1.28 11.75
N ALA A 62 3.41 -1.22 11.29
CA ALA A 62 2.50 -0.13 11.61
C ALA A 62 1.71 -0.33 12.91
N GLY A 63 1.93 -1.46 13.60
CA GLY A 63 1.27 -1.75 14.88
C GLY A 63 -0.25 -1.80 14.81
N LYS A 64 -0.82 -2.01 13.61
CA LYS A 64 -2.27 -2.17 13.41
C LYS A 64 -2.69 -3.59 13.78
N ASP A 65 -3.93 -3.74 14.27
CA ASP A 65 -4.50 -5.04 14.64
C ASP A 65 -4.43 -6.06 13.50
N HIS A 66 -4.66 -5.57 12.27
CA HIS A 66 -4.51 -6.35 11.05
C HIS A 66 -3.10 -6.15 10.49
N LYS A 67 -2.30 -7.21 10.51
CA LYS A 67 -0.91 -7.18 10.03
C LYS A 67 -0.81 -7.19 8.51
N LYS A 68 -1.87 -7.62 7.80
CA LYS A 68 -1.91 -7.69 6.34
C LYS A 68 -3.24 -7.19 5.81
N LEU A 69 -3.18 -6.46 4.70
CA LEU A 69 -4.34 -6.12 3.90
C LEU A 69 -4.32 -6.93 2.60
N LYS A 70 -5.48 -7.47 2.23
CA LYS A 70 -5.74 -8.00 0.89
C LYS A 70 -6.58 -6.98 0.13
N ASN A 71 -6.75 -7.22 -1.18
CA ASN A 71 -7.61 -6.38 -2.01
C ASN A 71 -7.16 -4.91 -2.01
N VAL A 72 -5.85 -4.66 -2.13
CA VAL A 72 -5.29 -3.30 -2.12
C VAL A 72 -5.32 -2.71 -3.54
N TYR A 73 -5.99 -1.57 -3.68
CA TYR A 73 -6.17 -0.83 -4.93
C TYR A 73 -5.57 0.56 -4.83
N VAL A 74 -5.15 1.07 -5.98
CA VAL A 74 -4.54 2.41 -6.08
C VAL A 74 -5.64 3.39 -6.43
N GLN A 75 -5.84 4.38 -5.56
CA GLN A 75 -6.82 5.44 -5.76
C GLN A 75 -6.17 6.70 -6.34
N ARG A 76 -4.91 6.96 -5.95
CA ARG A 76 -4.10 8.06 -6.50
C ARG A 76 -2.67 7.61 -6.71
N GLY A 77 -2.25 7.49 -7.96
CA GLY A 77 -0.88 7.09 -8.34
C GLY A 77 0.16 8.23 -8.33
N ARG A 78 -0.24 9.49 -8.11
CA ARG A 78 0.69 10.63 -7.99
C ARG A 78 0.88 11.00 -6.52
N GLN A 79 2.06 11.54 -6.20
CA GLN A 79 2.38 11.96 -4.83
C GLN A 79 1.39 13.01 -4.28
N PRO A 80 0.96 12.91 -3.00
CA PRO A 80 1.14 11.74 -2.14
C PRO A 80 0.31 10.56 -2.66
N VAL A 81 0.91 9.38 -2.79
CA VAL A 81 0.19 8.19 -3.30
C VAL A 81 -0.87 7.78 -2.30
N LEU A 82 -1.99 7.26 -2.78
CA LEU A 82 -3.11 6.79 -1.95
C LEU A 82 -3.57 5.42 -2.43
N MET A 83 -3.66 4.48 -1.50
CA MET A 83 -4.19 3.14 -1.70
C MET A 83 -5.25 2.82 -0.68
N SER A 84 -6.21 1.99 -1.06
CA SER A 84 -7.20 1.43 -0.14
C SER A 84 -7.20 -0.08 -0.19
N GLY A 85 -7.50 -0.76 0.91
CA GLY A 85 -7.62 -2.21 0.93
C GLY A 85 -8.35 -2.71 2.17
N GLN A 86 -8.55 -4.01 2.26
CA GLN A 86 -9.35 -4.63 3.31
C GLN A 86 -8.50 -5.50 4.20
N ALA A 87 -8.82 -5.51 5.49
CA ALA A 87 -8.25 -6.46 6.43
C ALA A 87 -8.48 -7.91 5.96
N SER A 88 -7.49 -8.79 6.22
CA SER A 88 -7.56 -10.21 5.90
C SER A 88 -7.31 -11.12 7.08
#